data_AF-A0A1W1ZN35-F1
#
_entry.id   AF-A0A1W1ZN35-F1
#
_cell.length_a   1.000
_cell.length_b   1.000
_cell.length_c   1.000
_cell.angle_alpha   90.00
_cell.angle_beta   90.00
_cell.angle_gamma   90.00
#
_symmetry.space_group_name_H-M   'P 1'
#
loop_
_entity.id
_entity.type
_entity.pdbx_description
1 polymer ?
#
loop_
_entity_poly.entity_id
_entity_poly.type
_entity_poly.pdbx_seq_one_letter_code
_entity_poly.pdbx_strand_id
1 'polypeptide(L)'
;MSAEWLYEAGIGEERAIYVANGAILSARLDWGETVKPGLVAPARLVMRHAGSRRGVVRLEDGTEALIDQLPREATEGVPLTVRIVRSAIAERGRTKLPVARNAPGDEPRPAPTLREELEASGARVRPMPSGSGEFSRHGWDELVGQAMSGEIAFAGGALLVSATPAMTLFDIDGSLPPLKLSLAATGAIADALHQLDIAGNIGIDFPTLSEKKDRQHVDTALGDALLDWQGEKTSMNGFGFVQLVARLERPSLVSRFARDPAGAMARQLLRRAEAVREPGALCLEAHQRVLDAITPAWEAELARRTGRTIRRRADIAMGLHAAHVQAVPL
;
A
#
# COMPACT_ATOMS: atom_id res chain seq x y z
N MET A 1 20.46 14.37 -8.31
CA MET A 1 20.88 12.95 -8.17
C MET A 1 19.99 12.09 -9.05
N SER A 2 20.49 11.02 -9.66
CA SER A 2 19.64 10.09 -10.43
C SER A 2 18.62 9.42 -9.50
N ALA A 3 17.38 9.27 -9.96
CA ALA A 3 16.36 8.60 -9.17
C ALA A 3 16.67 7.09 -9.03
N GLU A 4 16.40 6.51 -7.86
CA GLU A 4 16.61 5.08 -7.58
C GLU A 4 15.63 4.56 -6.53
N TRP A 5 15.38 3.25 -6.53
CA TRP A 5 14.69 2.57 -5.45
C TRP A 5 15.65 2.26 -4.31
N LEU A 6 15.32 2.67 -3.09
CA LEU A 6 15.89 2.12 -1.87
C LEU A 6 15.00 0.99 -1.39
N TYR A 7 15.58 -0.17 -1.13
CA TYR A 7 14.85 -1.39 -0.75
C TYR A 7 15.32 -1.92 0.59
N GLU A 8 14.41 -2.26 1.50
CA GLU A 8 14.72 -2.91 2.78
C GLU A 8 13.90 -4.19 3.00
N ALA A 9 14.60 -5.32 3.08
CA ALA A 9 14.03 -6.59 3.54
C ALA A 9 13.94 -6.62 5.07
N GLY A 10 12.73 -6.74 5.61
CA GLY A 10 12.47 -6.71 7.05
C GLY A 10 11.90 -7.96 7.62
N ILE A 11 11.59 -7.85 8.90
CA ILE A 11 10.83 -8.87 9.62
C ILE A 11 9.35 -8.60 9.37
N GLY A 12 8.70 -9.50 8.63
CA GLY A 12 7.28 -9.40 8.31
C GLY A 12 6.90 -8.35 7.25
N GLU A 13 7.88 -7.66 6.66
CA GLU A 13 7.66 -6.61 5.66
C GLU A 13 8.87 -6.46 4.73
N GLU A 14 8.64 -6.37 3.43
CA GLU A 14 9.55 -5.71 2.50
C GLU A 14 9.01 -4.32 2.19
N ARG A 15 9.90 -3.32 2.18
CA ARG A 15 9.53 -1.94 1.85
C ARG A 15 10.50 -1.35 0.85
N ALA A 16 9.98 -0.46 0.01
CA ALA A 16 10.80 0.28 -0.92
C ALA A 16 10.32 1.72 -1.10
N ILE A 17 11.25 2.64 -1.29
CA ILE A 17 10.97 4.04 -1.65
C ILE A 17 11.75 4.41 -2.91
N TYR A 18 11.09 5.01 -3.89
CA TYR A 18 11.72 5.59 -5.05
C TYR A 18 12.08 7.03 -4.72
N VAL A 19 13.37 7.35 -4.71
CA VAL A 19 13.86 8.64 -4.23
C VAL A 19 14.52 9.42 -5.34
N ALA A 20 14.25 10.72 -5.38
CA ALA A 20 14.96 11.67 -6.23
C ALA A 20 15.18 12.97 -5.45
N ASN A 21 16.41 13.50 -5.48
CA ASN A 21 16.78 14.75 -4.82
C ASN A 21 16.37 14.80 -3.33
N GLY A 22 16.43 13.67 -2.63
CA GLY A 22 16.11 13.58 -1.20
C GLY A 22 14.64 13.34 -0.87
N ALA A 23 13.72 13.44 -1.84
CA ALA A 23 12.29 13.24 -1.64
C ALA A 23 11.83 11.85 -2.08
N ILE A 24 10.81 11.31 -1.41
CA ILE A 24 10.10 10.10 -1.83
C ILE A 24 9.14 10.47 -2.97
N LEU A 25 9.32 9.86 -4.13
CA LEU A 25 8.41 9.98 -5.26
C LEU A 25 7.39 8.84 -5.31
N SER A 26 7.73 7.67 -4.79
CA SER A 26 6.82 6.53 -4.71
C SER A 26 7.23 5.61 -3.57
N ALA A 27 6.29 4.88 -2.99
CA ALA A 27 6.60 3.83 -2.02
C ALA A 27 5.87 2.54 -2.35
N ARG A 28 6.42 1.41 -1.88
CA ARG A 28 5.79 0.10 -1.98
C ARG A 28 5.99 -0.68 -0.70
N LEU A 29 4.96 -1.46 -0.35
CA LEU A 29 4.96 -2.39 0.77
C LEU A 29 4.49 -3.77 0.34
N ASP A 30 5.18 -4.77 0.85
CA ASP A 30 4.82 -6.17 0.77
C ASP A 30 4.85 -6.78 2.18
N TRP A 31 3.76 -7.41 2.59
CA TRP A 31 3.61 -7.97 3.93
C TRP A 31 3.78 -9.49 3.94
N GLY A 32 4.36 -10.05 2.87
CA GLY A 32 4.63 -11.46 2.71
C GLY A 32 3.44 -12.24 2.16
N GLU A 33 2.49 -11.59 1.51
CA GLU A 33 1.35 -12.28 0.89
C GLU A 33 1.84 -13.20 -0.24
N THR A 34 1.48 -14.48 -0.17
CA THR A 34 1.88 -15.47 -1.20
C THR A 34 0.98 -15.41 -2.44
N VAL A 35 -0.32 -15.15 -2.24
CA VAL A 35 -1.33 -15.01 -3.31
C VAL A 35 -1.44 -13.54 -3.73
N LYS A 36 -0.48 -13.12 -4.54
CA LYS A 36 -0.33 -11.74 -5.06
C LYS A 36 0.00 -11.74 -6.56
N PRO A 37 -0.05 -10.59 -7.26
CA PRO A 37 0.22 -10.50 -8.68
C PRO A 37 1.49 -11.23 -9.12
N GLY A 38 1.41 -11.96 -10.22
CA GLY A 38 2.55 -12.72 -10.77
C GLY A 38 2.66 -14.16 -10.29
N LEU A 39 1.96 -14.57 -9.21
CA LEU A 39 1.81 -15.98 -8.85
C LEU A 39 1.18 -16.74 -10.02
N VAL A 40 1.84 -17.80 -10.49
CA VAL A 40 1.25 -18.78 -11.41
C VAL A 40 1.09 -20.08 -10.64
N ALA A 41 -0.13 -20.59 -10.57
CA ALA A 41 -0.43 -21.80 -9.82
C ALA A 41 -1.47 -22.66 -10.54
N PRO A 42 -1.43 -23.98 -10.35
CA PRO A 42 -2.58 -24.83 -10.64
C PRO A 42 -3.76 -24.44 -9.75
N ALA A 43 -4.96 -24.50 -10.31
CA ALA A 43 -6.21 -24.23 -9.63
C ALA A 43 -7.32 -25.11 -10.17
N ARG A 44 -8.42 -25.25 -9.43
CA ARG A 44 -9.63 -25.92 -9.89
C ARG A 44 -10.76 -24.92 -10.00
N LEU A 45 -11.49 -24.90 -11.12
CA LEU A 45 -12.71 -24.08 -11.25
C LEU A 45 -13.79 -24.66 -10.33
N VAL A 46 -14.18 -23.92 -9.30
CA VAL A 46 -15.19 -24.38 -8.31
C VAL A 46 -16.58 -23.85 -8.58
N MET A 47 -16.68 -22.69 -9.25
CA MET A 47 -17.96 -22.09 -9.63
C MET A 47 -17.78 -21.28 -10.90
N ARG A 48 -18.72 -21.40 -11.84
CA ARG A 48 -18.86 -20.49 -12.98
C ARG A 48 -20.11 -19.64 -12.82
N HIS A 49 -19.97 -18.33 -12.95
CA HIS A 49 -21.13 -17.43 -12.91
C HIS A 49 -21.89 -17.50 -14.24
N ALA A 50 -23.18 -17.84 -14.16
CA ALA A 50 -24.06 -18.02 -15.31
C ALA A 50 -24.03 -16.81 -16.26
N GLY A 51 -23.94 -17.07 -17.56
CA GLY A 51 -23.93 -16.03 -18.60
C GLY A 51 -22.67 -15.15 -18.65
N SER A 52 -21.63 -15.44 -17.85
CA SER A 52 -20.42 -14.62 -17.79
C SER A 52 -19.14 -15.42 -18.08
N ARG A 53 -18.04 -14.69 -18.32
CA ARG A 53 -16.67 -15.24 -18.37
C ARG A 53 -15.99 -15.18 -17.00
N ARG A 54 -16.77 -15.15 -15.92
CA ARG A 54 -16.28 -15.03 -14.54
C ARG A 54 -16.66 -16.25 -13.72
N GLY A 55 -15.92 -16.47 -12.65
CA GLY A 55 -16.16 -17.56 -11.72
C GLY A 55 -15.23 -17.48 -10.51
N VAL A 56 -15.16 -18.58 -9.78
CA VAL A 56 -14.27 -18.76 -8.65
C VAL A 56 -13.40 -19.98 -8.91
N VAL A 57 -12.09 -19.82 -8.74
CA VAL A 57 -11.12 -20.93 -8.72
C VAL A 57 -10.58 -21.12 -7.32
N ARG A 58 -10.22 -22.35 -6.98
CA ARG A 58 -9.54 -22.69 -5.73
C ARG A 58 -8.12 -23.16 -6.03
N LEU A 59 -7.14 -22.53 -5.40
CA LEU A 59 -5.73 -22.92 -5.46
C LEU A 59 -5.49 -24.20 -4.62
N GLU A 60 -4.33 -24.82 -4.77
CA GLU A 60 -3.96 -26.04 -4.03
C GLU A 60 -3.93 -25.84 -2.51
N ASP A 61 -3.55 -24.65 -2.04
CA ASP A 61 -3.53 -24.28 -0.62
C ASP A 61 -4.93 -23.98 -0.04
N GLY A 62 -5.99 -24.14 -0.86
CA GLY A 62 -7.38 -23.88 -0.50
C GLY A 62 -7.82 -22.43 -0.69
N THR A 63 -6.92 -21.50 -1.03
CA THR A 63 -7.27 -20.10 -1.27
C THR A 63 -8.20 -19.98 -2.47
N GLU A 64 -9.28 -19.21 -2.32
CA GLU A 64 -10.19 -18.91 -3.43
C GLU A 64 -9.81 -17.59 -4.10
N ALA A 65 -9.90 -17.58 -5.44
CA ALA A 65 -9.70 -16.40 -6.26
C ALA A 65 -10.86 -16.23 -7.24
N LEU A 66 -11.27 -14.99 -7.48
CA LEU A 66 -12.14 -14.67 -8.61
C LEU A 66 -11.34 -14.86 -9.89
N ILE A 67 -11.90 -15.53 -10.88
CA ILE A 67 -11.29 -15.62 -12.21
C ILE A 67 -12.10 -14.78 -13.19
N ASP A 68 -11.41 -14.00 -14.01
CA ASP A 68 -12.00 -13.27 -15.14
C ASP A 68 -11.50 -13.86 -16.46
N GLN A 69 -12.22 -13.55 -17.55
CA GLN A 69 -11.89 -13.96 -18.91
C GLN A 69 -11.81 -15.49 -19.11
N LEU A 70 -12.57 -16.27 -18.33
CA LEU A 70 -12.66 -17.73 -18.49
C LEU A 70 -12.90 -18.13 -19.95
N PRO A 71 -12.23 -19.19 -20.45
CA PRO A 71 -12.54 -19.80 -21.73
C PRO A 71 -13.98 -20.28 -21.79
N ARG A 72 -14.58 -20.33 -22.98
CA ARG A 72 -16.00 -20.71 -23.13
C ARG A 72 -16.23 -22.16 -22.73
N GLU A 73 -15.25 -23.01 -23.04
CA GLU A 73 -15.17 -24.44 -22.80
C GLU A 73 -14.81 -24.83 -21.35
N ALA A 74 -14.45 -23.85 -20.50
CA ALA A 74 -14.09 -24.14 -19.11
C ALA A 74 -15.30 -24.66 -18.33
N THR A 75 -15.15 -25.85 -17.72
CA THR A 75 -16.19 -26.52 -16.93
C THR A 75 -15.78 -26.64 -15.47
N GLU A 76 -16.77 -26.62 -14.57
CA GLU A 76 -16.52 -26.77 -13.14
C GLU A 76 -15.84 -28.11 -12.84
N GLY A 77 -14.93 -28.12 -11.88
CA GLY A 77 -14.10 -29.26 -11.51
C GLY A 77 -12.87 -29.47 -12.39
N VAL A 78 -12.70 -28.75 -13.51
CA VAL A 78 -11.53 -28.91 -14.37
C VAL A 78 -10.32 -28.17 -13.79
N PRO A 79 -9.11 -28.78 -13.83
CA PRO A 79 -7.87 -28.10 -13.48
C PRO A 79 -7.51 -27.03 -14.53
N LEU A 80 -7.03 -25.90 -14.05
CA LEU A 80 -6.60 -24.75 -14.84
C LEU A 80 -5.26 -24.25 -14.30
N THR A 81 -4.40 -23.76 -15.19
CA THR A 81 -3.28 -22.91 -14.76
C THR A 81 -3.76 -21.47 -14.74
N VAL A 82 -3.59 -20.82 -13.60
CA VAL A 82 -4.04 -19.44 -13.40
C VAL A 82 -2.89 -18.54 -12.97
N ARG A 83 -2.95 -17.28 -13.39
CA ARG A 83 -2.04 -16.23 -12.95
C ARG A 83 -2.79 -15.22 -12.11
N ILE A 84 -2.34 -14.94 -10.90
CA ILE A 84 -2.90 -13.87 -10.07
C ILE A 84 -2.50 -12.51 -10.68
N VAL A 85 -3.47 -11.60 -10.79
CA VAL A 85 -3.31 -10.26 -11.36
C VAL A 85 -3.70 -9.14 -10.39
N ARG A 86 -4.38 -9.48 -9.29
CA ARG A 86 -4.70 -8.57 -8.18
C ARG A 86 -4.70 -9.35 -6.87
N SER A 87 -4.04 -8.83 -5.84
CA SER A 87 -4.07 -9.38 -4.48
C SER A 87 -5.47 -9.35 -3.89
N ALA A 88 -5.66 -10.10 -2.79
CA ALA A 88 -6.79 -9.88 -1.92
C ALA A 88 -6.81 -8.41 -1.44
N ILE A 89 -8.00 -7.83 -1.34
CA ILE A 89 -8.17 -6.46 -0.83
C ILE A 89 -9.10 -6.49 0.35
N ALA A 90 -8.54 -6.16 1.50
CA ALA A 90 -9.18 -6.18 2.77
C ALA A 90 -9.95 -4.84 2.95
N GLU A 91 -11.26 -4.91 3.16
CA GLU A 91 -12.13 -3.73 3.33
C GLU A 91 -12.83 -3.76 4.69
N ARG A 92 -13.51 -2.68 5.08
CA ARG A 92 -14.35 -2.72 6.29
C ARG A 92 -15.48 -3.75 6.12
N GLY A 93 -15.48 -4.79 6.95
CA GLY A 93 -16.53 -5.81 7.00
C GLY A 93 -16.43 -6.95 5.97
N ARG A 94 -15.45 -6.94 5.04
CA ARG A 94 -15.23 -8.04 4.09
C ARG A 94 -13.79 -8.05 3.56
N THR A 95 -13.44 -9.12 2.85
CA THR A 95 -12.21 -9.18 2.05
C THR A 95 -12.59 -9.54 0.62
N LYS A 96 -12.27 -8.67 -0.33
CA LYS A 96 -12.36 -8.98 -1.76
C LYS A 96 -11.31 -10.04 -2.07
N LEU A 97 -11.75 -11.17 -2.65
CA LEU A 97 -10.86 -12.23 -3.09
C LEU A 97 -9.80 -11.70 -4.08
N PRO A 98 -8.62 -12.33 -4.16
CA PRO A 98 -7.67 -12.07 -5.24
C PRO A 98 -8.32 -12.34 -6.60
N VAL A 99 -7.78 -11.72 -7.66
CA VAL A 99 -8.24 -11.94 -9.03
C VAL A 99 -7.18 -12.69 -9.82
N ALA A 100 -7.61 -13.73 -10.51
CA ALA A 100 -6.82 -14.55 -11.39
C ALA A 100 -7.25 -14.37 -12.85
N ARG A 101 -6.35 -14.67 -13.77
CA ARG A 101 -6.63 -14.89 -15.19
C ARG A 101 -6.20 -16.29 -15.59
N ASN A 102 -6.88 -16.85 -16.58
CA ASN A 102 -6.44 -18.09 -17.21
C ASN A 102 -5.06 -17.88 -17.86
N ALA A 103 -4.13 -18.79 -17.60
CA ALA A 103 -2.74 -18.71 -18.07
C ALA A 103 -2.26 -20.08 -18.61
N PRO A 104 -2.88 -20.57 -19.70
CA PRO A 104 -2.53 -21.87 -20.26
C PRO A 104 -1.10 -21.83 -20.82
N GLY A 105 -0.30 -22.85 -20.49
CA GLY A 105 1.09 -22.96 -20.95
C GLY A 105 2.12 -22.22 -20.09
N ASP A 106 1.70 -21.41 -19.12
CA ASP A 106 2.61 -20.91 -18.09
C ASP A 106 3.04 -22.05 -17.15
N GLU A 107 4.31 -22.03 -16.73
CA GLU A 107 4.80 -22.93 -15.68
C GLU A 107 4.45 -22.38 -14.28
N PRO A 108 4.03 -23.24 -13.33
CA PRO A 108 3.81 -22.83 -11.94
C PRO A 108 5.07 -22.21 -11.32
N ARG A 109 4.90 -21.05 -10.68
CA ARG A 109 5.99 -20.32 -10.02
C ARG A 109 5.43 -19.40 -8.94
N PRO A 110 6.18 -19.14 -7.85
CA PRO A 110 5.77 -18.19 -6.83
C PRO A 110 5.61 -16.79 -7.43
N ALA A 111 4.81 -15.94 -6.75
CA ALA A 111 4.82 -14.53 -7.05
C ALA A 111 6.22 -13.94 -6.80
N PRO A 112 6.65 -12.95 -7.61
CA PRO A 112 7.91 -12.26 -7.38
C PRO A 112 7.94 -11.59 -6.00
N THR A 113 9.12 -11.53 -5.39
CA THR A 113 9.39 -10.67 -4.23
C THR A 113 9.28 -9.20 -4.63
N LEU A 114 9.14 -8.29 -3.66
CA LEU A 114 9.09 -6.86 -3.97
C LEU A 114 10.36 -6.41 -4.69
N ARG A 115 11.52 -6.93 -4.28
CA ARG A 115 12.80 -6.64 -4.94
C ARG A 115 12.79 -7.06 -6.42
N GLU A 116 12.36 -8.28 -6.72
CA GLU A 116 12.28 -8.79 -8.10
C GLU A 116 11.30 -7.96 -8.95
N GLU A 117 10.16 -7.54 -8.38
CA GLU A 117 9.23 -6.62 -9.08
C GLU A 117 9.88 -5.28 -9.44
N LEU A 118 10.69 -4.73 -8.53
CA LEU A 118 11.40 -3.47 -8.75
C LEU A 118 12.52 -3.62 -9.77
N GLU A 119 13.32 -4.67 -9.69
CA GLU A 119 14.40 -4.94 -10.65
C GLU A 119 13.83 -5.19 -12.06
N ALA A 120 12.69 -5.87 -12.17
CA ALA A 120 12.00 -6.10 -13.44
C ALA A 120 11.45 -4.81 -14.09
N SER A 121 11.26 -3.73 -13.33
CA SER A 121 10.85 -2.42 -13.88
C SER A 121 11.96 -1.72 -14.67
N GLY A 122 13.21 -2.22 -14.59
CA GLY A 122 14.39 -1.59 -15.20
C GLY A 122 14.96 -0.41 -14.41
N ALA A 123 14.30 0.00 -13.32
CA ALA A 123 14.81 1.03 -12.42
C ALA A 123 15.99 0.52 -11.58
N ARG A 124 16.91 1.43 -11.22
CA ARG A 124 18.01 1.10 -10.30
C ARG A 124 17.43 0.76 -8.93
N VAL A 125 17.85 -0.36 -8.34
CA VAL A 125 17.47 -0.80 -7.00
C VAL A 125 18.72 -0.90 -6.12
N ARG A 126 18.73 -0.16 -5.00
CA ARG A 126 19.80 -0.17 -4.01
C ARG A 126 19.28 -0.82 -2.71
N PRO A 127 19.76 -2.03 -2.35
CA PRO A 127 19.38 -2.67 -1.10
C PRO A 127 20.03 -1.94 0.09
N MET A 128 19.22 -1.64 1.10
CA MET A 128 19.63 -0.97 2.33
C MET A 128 19.74 -2.00 3.47
N PRO A 129 20.79 -1.93 4.30
CA PRO A 129 20.85 -2.69 5.54
C PRO A 129 19.68 -2.32 6.46
N SER A 130 19.11 -3.31 7.15
CA SER A 130 18.09 -3.07 8.17
C SER A 130 18.60 -2.08 9.23
N GLY A 131 17.77 -1.09 9.59
CA GLY A 131 18.13 -0.07 10.56
C GLY A 131 19.17 0.96 10.07
N SER A 132 19.36 1.11 8.76
CA SER A 132 20.29 2.11 8.17
C SER A 132 19.94 3.56 8.51
N GLY A 133 18.65 3.83 8.79
CA GLY A 133 18.09 5.18 8.96
C GLY A 133 17.85 5.93 7.65
N GLU A 134 18.19 5.36 6.49
CA GLU A 134 18.05 6.04 5.18
C GLU A 134 16.57 6.33 4.85
N PHE A 135 15.66 5.40 5.16
CA PHE A 135 14.22 5.62 4.98
C PHE A 135 13.72 6.83 5.76
N SER A 136 14.10 6.93 7.05
CA SER A 136 13.73 8.08 7.89
C SER A 136 14.33 9.39 7.37
N ARG A 137 15.57 9.39 6.88
CA ARG A 137 16.20 10.57 6.24
C ARG A 137 15.43 11.08 5.03
N HIS A 138 14.71 10.21 4.33
CA HIS A 138 13.89 10.54 3.16
C HIS A 138 12.42 10.81 3.49
N GLY A 139 12.02 10.83 4.77
CA GLY A 139 10.65 11.16 5.17
C GLY A 139 9.71 9.95 5.30
N TRP A 140 10.24 8.73 5.44
CA TRP A 140 9.40 7.54 5.62
C TRP A 140 8.48 7.63 6.85
N ASP A 141 8.96 8.16 7.97
CA ASP A 141 8.16 8.26 9.20
C ASP A 141 6.97 9.21 9.03
N GLU A 142 7.15 10.29 8.27
CA GLU A 142 6.07 11.21 7.90
C GLU A 142 5.05 10.53 6.98
N LEU A 143 5.52 9.82 5.94
CA LEU A 143 4.65 9.08 5.02
C LEU A 143 3.84 7.99 5.75
N VAL A 144 4.44 7.31 6.73
CA VAL A 144 3.73 6.38 7.62
C VAL A 144 2.66 7.10 8.44
N GLY A 145 2.99 8.27 9.01
CA GLY A 145 2.03 9.12 9.72
C GLY A 145 0.83 9.48 8.84
N GLN A 146 1.09 9.94 7.62
CA GLN A 146 0.07 10.26 6.61
C GLN A 146 -0.76 9.04 6.21
N ALA A 147 -0.13 7.89 6.00
CA ALA A 147 -0.84 6.64 5.68
C ALA A 147 -1.77 6.18 6.81
N MET A 148 -1.41 6.48 8.07
CA MET A 148 -2.22 6.15 9.25
C MET A 148 -3.37 7.13 9.48
N SER A 149 -3.09 8.44 9.41
CA SER A 149 -4.09 9.47 9.67
C SER A 149 -5.04 9.66 8.48
N GLY A 150 -4.55 9.40 7.26
CA GLY A 150 -5.19 9.84 6.03
C GLY A 150 -5.03 11.33 5.78
N GLU A 151 -4.26 12.06 6.59
CA GLU A 151 -4.12 13.53 6.48
C GLU A 151 -2.77 13.88 5.84
N ILE A 152 -2.81 14.63 4.74
CA ILE A 152 -1.63 15.05 3.99
C ILE A 152 -1.63 16.56 3.86
N ALA A 153 -0.75 17.23 4.59
CA ALA A 153 -0.65 18.69 4.54
C ALA A 153 -0.03 19.17 3.21
N PHE A 154 -0.53 20.28 2.70
CA PHE A 154 0.09 21.04 1.61
C PHE A 154 0.00 22.54 1.90
N ALA A 155 0.64 23.36 1.06
CA ALA A 155 0.64 24.80 1.28
C ALA A 155 -0.79 25.39 1.20
N GLY A 156 -1.35 25.77 2.35
CA GLY A 156 -2.67 26.38 2.48
C GLY A 156 -3.84 25.43 2.74
N GLY A 157 -3.60 24.13 2.91
CA GLY A 157 -4.65 23.15 3.20
C GLY A 157 -4.12 21.76 3.52
N ALA A 158 -5.02 20.79 3.58
CA ALA A 158 -4.70 19.38 3.75
C ALA A 158 -5.65 18.50 2.91
N LEU A 159 -5.15 17.36 2.47
CA LEU A 159 -5.96 16.28 1.90
C LEU A 159 -6.40 15.36 3.03
N LEU A 160 -7.68 14.96 3.00
CA LEU A 160 -8.22 13.91 3.85
C LEU A 160 -8.53 12.70 2.98
N VAL A 161 -7.72 11.66 3.12
CA VAL A 161 -7.73 10.44 2.33
C VAL A 161 -8.40 9.31 3.12
N SER A 162 -9.47 8.75 2.57
CA SER A 162 -10.24 7.68 3.20
C SER A 162 -10.42 6.49 2.27
N ALA A 163 -9.96 5.32 2.69
CA ALA A 163 -10.17 4.07 1.97
C ALA A 163 -11.56 3.48 2.31
N THR A 164 -12.47 3.47 1.35
CA THR A 164 -13.82 2.88 1.51
C THR A 164 -13.95 1.56 0.72
N PRO A 165 -14.97 0.72 0.98
CA PRO A 165 -15.20 -0.49 0.20
C PRO A 165 -15.44 -0.28 -1.30
N ALA A 166 -15.84 0.92 -1.71
CA ALA A 166 -16.18 1.25 -3.10
C ALA A 166 -15.03 1.97 -3.83
N MET A 167 -14.38 2.91 -3.15
CA MET A 167 -13.33 3.76 -3.71
C MET A 167 -12.47 4.41 -2.61
N THR A 168 -11.29 4.91 -2.96
CA THR A 168 -10.54 5.82 -2.09
C THR A 168 -11.02 7.24 -2.35
N LEU A 169 -11.41 7.96 -1.30
CA LEU A 169 -11.88 9.35 -1.39
C LEU A 169 -10.79 10.30 -0.91
N PHE A 170 -10.61 11.38 -1.66
CA PHE A 170 -9.83 12.56 -1.30
C PHE A 170 -10.81 13.69 -1.06
N ASP A 171 -10.82 14.21 0.15
CA ASP A 171 -11.46 15.49 0.48
C ASP A 171 -10.37 16.56 0.69
N ILE A 172 -10.71 17.82 0.43
CA ILE A 172 -9.76 18.94 0.43
C ILE A 172 -10.24 20.00 1.41
N ASP A 173 -9.51 20.13 2.52
CA ASP A 173 -9.80 21.14 3.54
C ASP A 173 -8.71 22.22 3.54
N GLY A 174 -9.07 23.44 3.93
CA GLY A 174 -8.14 24.56 4.02
C GLY A 174 -8.80 25.93 4.09
N SER A 175 -7.99 26.94 4.35
CA SER A 175 -8.46 28.31 4.55
C SER A 175 -8.38 29.20 3.31
N LEU A 176 -7.88 28.68 2.18
CA LEU A 176 -7.75 29.42 0.93
C LEU A 176 -9.12 29.56 0.23
N PRO A 177 -9.32 30.61 -0.61
CA PRO A 177 -10.48 30.68 -1.49
C PRO A 177 -10.61 29.43 -2.38
N PRO A 178 -11.84 28.94 -2.69
CA PRO A 178 -12.07 27.62 -3.31
C PRO A 178 -11.21 27.28 -4.53
N LEU A 179 -11.11 28.20 -5.50
CA LEU A 179 -10.28 27.99 -6.69
C LEU A 179 -8.78 27.87 -6.33
N LYS A 180 -8.29 28.73 -5.44
CA LYS A 180 -6.88 28.71 -5.03
C LYS A 180 -6.55 27.45 -4.24
N LEU A 181 -7.46 27.02 -3.36
CA LEU A 181 -7.33 25.77 -2.61
C LEU A 181 -7.27 24.57 -3.56
N SER A 182 -8.21 24.51 -4.52
CA SER A 182 -8.29 23.43 -5.51
C SER A 182 -7.02 23.34 -6.36
N LEU A 183 -6.48 24.47 -6.82
CA LEU A 183 -5.23 24.51 -7.60
C LEU A 183 -4.01 24.13 -6.76
N ALA A 184 -3.96 24.52 -5.49
CA ALA A 184 -2.86 24.14 -4.59
C ALA A 184 -2.86 22.63 -4.28
N ALA A 185 -4.03 22.00 -4.27
CA ALA A 185 -4.19 20.59 -3.97
C ALA A 185 -3.78 19.64 -5.11
N THR A 186 -3.79 20.08 -6.38
CA THR A 186 -3.59 19.16 -7.53
C THR A 186 -2.24 18.44 -7.49
N GLY A 187 -1.17 19.15 -7.14
CA GLY A 187 0.16 18.56 -6.96
C GLY A 187 0.19 17.56 -5.80
N ALA A 188 -0.36 17.94 -4.64
CA ALA A 188 -0.43 17.07 -3.47
C ALA A 188 -1.23 15.78 -3.74
N ILE A 189 -2.30 15.87 -4.55
CA ILE A 189 -3.08 14.70 -4.97
C ILE A 189 -2.21 13.78 -5.83
N ALA A 190 -1.53 14.30 -6.85
CA ALA A 190 -0.66 13.51 -7.71
C ALA A 190 0.46 12.84 -6.90
N ASP A 191 1.13 13.58 -6.03
CA ASP A 191 2.17 13.06 -5.13
C ASP A 191 1.62 11.95 -4.24
N ALA A 192 0.47 12.15 -3.60
CA ALA A 192 -0.16 11.15 -2.74
C ALA A 192 -0.50 9.85 -3.47
N LEU A 193 -0.97 9.93 -4.73
CA LEU A 193 -1.26 8.74 -5.53
C LEU A 193 -0.02 7.85 -5.69
N HIS A 194 1.13 8.46 -5.97
CA HIS A 194 2.39 7.74 -6.16
C HIS A 194 3.05 7.32 -4.84
N GLN A 195 3.12 8.23 -3.86
CA GLN A 195 3.79 8.00 -2.58
C GLN A 195 3.07 6.97 -1.72
N LEU A 196 1.74 6.91 -1.78
CA LEU A 196 0.93 5.99 -0.98
C LEU A 196 0.46 4.75 -1.76
N ASP A 197 0.91 4.57 -3.00
CA ASP A 197 0.54 3.45 -3.89
C ASP A 197 -0.99 3.34 -4.06
N ILE A 198 -1.67 4.46 -4.29
CA ILE A 198 -3.13 4.53 -4.41
C ILE A 198 -3.54 4.29 -5.86
N ALA A 199 -4.37 3.27 -6.06
CA ALA A 199 -4.93 2.90 -7.35
C ALA A 199 -6.37 2.38 -7.19
N GLY A 200 -7.00 1.98 -8.31
CA GLY A 200 -8.38 1.51 -8.34
C GLY A 200 -9.34 2.65 -8.64
N ASN A 201 -10.52 2.57 -8.03
CA ASN A 201 -11.52 3.62 -8.13
C ASN A 201 -11.22 4.69 -7.08
N ILE A 202 -11.05 5.94 -7.52
CA ILE A 202 -10.65 7.07 -6.66
C ILE A 202 -11.60 8.23 -6.95
N GLY A 203 -12.06 8.89 -5.89
CA GLY A 203 -12.90 10.08 -5.97
C GLY A 203 -12.20 11.24 -5.32
N ILE A 204 -12.21 12.40 -5.97
CA ILE A 204 -11.67 13.64 -5.43
C ILE A 204 -12.82 14.62 -5.33
N ASP A 205 -13.11 15.06 -4.11
CA ASP A 205 -14.12 16.06 -3.81
C ASP A 205 -13.44 17.43 -3.68
N PHE A 206 -13.41 18.19 -4.78
CA PHE A 206 -12.91 19.57 -4.73
C PHE A 206 -13.98 20.49 -4.13
N PRO A 207 -13.58 21.60 -3.49
CA PRO A 207 -14.50 22.68 -3.13
C PRO A 207 -15.38 23.08 -4.31
N THR A 208 -16.66 23.32 -4.06
CA THR A 208 -17.59 23.67 -5.14
C THR A 208 -17.18 24.97 -5.84
N LEU A 209 -17.03 24.90 -7.17
CA LEU A 209 -16.71 26.04 -8.03
C LEU A 209 -17.92 26.37 -8.93
N SER A 210 -18.47 27.59 -8.80
CA SER A 210 -19.63 28.04 -9.58
C SER A 210 -19.31 28.20 -11.07
N GLU A 211 -18.17 28.81 -11.37
CA GLU A 211 -17.79 29.17 -12.73
C GLU A 211 -17.26 27.97 -13.51
N LYS A 212 -17.79 27.76 -14.72
CA LYS A 212 -17.30 26.71 -15.63
C LYS A 212 -15.81 26.88 -15.96
N LYS A 213 -15.36 28.13 -16.11
CA LYS A 213 -13.96 28.46 -16.39
C LYS A 213 -13.03 27.99 -15.26
N ASP A 214 -13.45 28.15 -14.02
CA ASP A 214 -12.67 27.77 -12.85
C ASP A 214 -12.57 26.25 -12.73
N ARG A 215 -13.67 25.52 -12.98
CA ARG A 215 -13.64 24.05 -13.07
C ARG A 215 -12.69 23.56 -14.16
N GLN A 216 -12.73 24.16 -15.35
CA GLN A 216 -11.81 23.84 -16.44
C GLN A 216 -10.35 24.11 -16.07
N HIS A 217 -10.09 25.18 -15.31
CA HIS A 217 -8.73 25.51 -14.87
C HIS A 217 -8.18 24.45 -13.92
N VAL A 218 -8.97 24.02 -12.93
CA VAL A 218 -8.57 22.92 -12.03
C VAL A 218 -8.43 21.60 -12.79
N ASP A 219 -9.34 21.32 -13.74
CA ASP A 219 -9.26 20.12 -14.58
C ASP A 219 -7.96 20.03 -15.38
N THR A 220 -7.52 21.16 -15.96
CA THR A 220 -6.24 21.26 -16.66
C THR A 220 -5.07 21.09 -15.69
N ALA A 221 -5.07 21.83 -14.57
CA ALA A 221 -3.99 21.75 -13.59
C ALA A 221 -3.83 20.34 -12.98
N LEU A 222 -4.94 19.63 -12.74
CA LEU A 222 -4.93 18.25 -12.31
C LEU A 222 -4.45 17.32 -13.43
N GLY A 223 -4.83 17.58 -14.69
CA GLY A 223 -4.31 16.83 -15.84
C GLY A 223 -2.80 16.96 -15.99
N ASP A 224 -2.28 18.19 -15.84
CA ASP A 224 -0.84 18.47 -15.91
C ASP A 224 -0.07 17.80 -14.76
N ALA A 225 -0.64 17.80 -13.54
CA ALA A 225 -0.05 17.12 -12.39
C ALA A 225 -0.02 15.58 -12.55
N LEU A 226 -0.93 15.02 -13.35
CA LEU A 226 -1.08 13.58 -13.58
C LEU A 226 -0.41 13.09 -14.88
N LEU A 227 0.47 13.88 -15.51
CA LEU A 227 1.10 13.52 -16.79
C LEU A 227 1.81 12.16 -16.78
N ASP A 228 2.48 11.82 -15.67
CA ASP A 228 3.20 10.55 -15.51
C ASP A 228 2.34 9.46 -14.83
N TRP A 229 1.10 9.78 -14.44
CA TRP A 229 0.19 8.86 -13.80
C TRP A 229 -0.59 8.03 -14.83
N GLN A 230 -0.77 6.74 -14.54
CA GLN A 230 -1.37 5.78 -15.47
C GLN A 230 -2.80 5.43 -15.06
N GLY A 231 -3.78 6.00 -15.76
CA GLY A 231 -5.20 5.69 -15.57
C GLY A 231 -6.12 6.61 -16.37
N GLU A 232 -7.40 6.58 -16.04
CA GLU A 232 -8.44 7.40 -16.65
C GLU A 232 -8.92 8.46 -15.66
N LYS A 233 -9.22 9.66 -16.17
CA LYS A 233 -9.72 10.80 -15.40
C LYS A 233 -11.00 11.33 -16.04
N THR A 234 -12.03 11.58 -15.25
CA THR A 234 -13.20 12.32 -15.70
C THR A 234 -12.97 13.83 -15.61
N SER A 235 -13.71 14.62 -16.40
CA SER A 235 -13.82 16.06 -16.11
C SER A 235 -14.52 16.30 -14.77
N MET A 236 -14.24 17.45 -14.15
CA MET A 236 -14.90 17.90 -12.95
C MET A 236 -16.39 18.14 -13.22
N ASN A 237 -17.25 17.50 -12.42
CA ASN A 237 -18.69 17.68 -12.53
C ASN A 237 -19.17 19.01 -11.92
N GLY A 238 -20.46 19.30 -11.99
CA GLY A 238 -21.05 20.55 -11.48
C GLY A 238 -20.97 20.70 -9.94
N PHE A 239 -20.61 19.66 -9.21
CA PHE A 239 -20.51 19.64 -7.75
C PHE A 239 -19.07 19.68 -7.24
N GLY A 240 -18.06 19.66 -8.12
CA GLY A 240 -16.64 19.66 -7.74
C GLY A 240 -15.99 18.27 -7.72
N PHE A 241 -16.73 17.21 -8.07
CA PHE A 241 -16.21 15.86 -8.01
C PHE A 241 -15.47 15.45 -9.29
N VAL A 242 -14.31 14.81 -9.13
CA VAL A 242 -13.53 14.17 -10.18
C VAL A 242 -13.33 12.69 -9.82
N GLN A 243 -13.53 11.80 -10.80
CA GLN A 243 -13.23 10.39 -10.64
C GLN A 243 -11.94 10.03 -11.38
N LEU A 244 -11.05 9.32 -10.70
CA LEU A 244 -9.89 8.68 -11.30
C LEU A 244 -10.05 7.16 -11.23
N VAL A 245 -9.65 6.47 -12.30
CA VAL A 245 -9.66 5.01 -12.37
C VAL A 245 -8.31 4.51 -12.85
N ALA A 246 -7.60 3.77 -11.98
CA ALA A 246 -6.36 3.09 -12.31
C ALA A 246 -6.45 1.60 -12.04
N ARG A 247 -5.54 0.84 -12.67
CA ARG A 247 -5.43 -0.60 -12.42
C ARG A 247 -4.99 -0.84 -10.97
N LEU A 248 -5.82 -1.56 -10.22
CA LEU A 248 -5.54 -1.95 -8.84
C LEU A 248 -4.94 -3.35 -8.78
N GLU A 249 -3.68 -3.45 -8.41
CA GLU A 249 -2.97 -4.73 -8.29
C GLU A 249 -2.76 -5.17 -6.84
N ARG A 250 -2.55 -4.22 -5.93
CA ARG A 250 -2.24 -4.46 -4.51
C ARG A 250 -2.90 -3.38 -3.63
N PRO A 251 -3.08 -3.64 -2.31
CA PRO A 251 -3.57 -2.62 -1.39
C PRO A 251 -2.58 -1.47 -1.23
N SER A 252 -3.09 -0.24 -1.23
CA SER A 252 -2.32 0.99 -0.95
C SER A 252 -1.84 1.03 0.50
N LEU A 253 -0.87 1.90 0.81
CA LEU A 253 -0.39 2.12 2.18
C LEU A 253 -1.56 2.52 3.10
N VAL A 254 -2.38 3.49 2.69
CA VAL A 254 -3.58 3.91 3.45
C VAL A 254 -4.52 2.73 3.73
N SER A 255 -4.77 1.88 2.72
CA SER A 255 -5.66 0.72 2.88
C SER A 255 -5.08 -0.32 3.84
N ARG A 256 -3.77 -0.59 3.75
CA ARG A 256 -3.06 -1.53 4.63
C ARG A 256 -3.13 -1.07 6.08
N PHE A 257 -2.80 0.19 6.34
CA PHE A 257 -2.71 0.75 7.69
C PHE A 257 -4.09 0.94 8.32
N ALA A 258 -5.10 1.34 7.54
CA ALA A 258 -6.48 1.42 8.03
C ALA A 258 -7.05 0.03 8.42
N ARG A 259 -6.67 -1.02 7.69
CA ARG A 259 -7.16 -2.39 7.95
C ARG A 259 -6.52 -3.02 9.18
N ASP A 260 -5.19 -2.95 9.27
CA ASP A 260 -4.42 -3.58 10.34
C ASP A 260 -3.42 -2.59 10.95
N PRO A 261 -3.91 -1.57 11.69
CA PRO A 261 -3.05 -0.55 12.26
C PRO A 261 -2.08 -1.13 13.28
N ALA A 262 -2.49 -2.17 14.01
CA ALA A 262 -1.64 -2.84 14.99
C ALA A 262 -0.51 -3.63 14.31
N GLY A 263 -0.81 -4.42 13.28
CA GLY A 263 0.21 -5.14 12.53
C GLY A 263 1.10 -4.24 11.67
N ALA A 264 0.60 -3.10 11.20
CA ALA A 264 1.43 -2.07 10.57
C ALA A 264 2.44 -1.48 11.58
N MET A 265 1.97 -1.12 12.78
CA MET A 265 2.84 -0.59 13.85
C MET A 265 3.79 -1.63 14.43
N ALA A 266 3.42 -2.92 14.44
CA ALA A 266 4.33 -3.98 14.82
C ALA A 266 5.54 -4.03 13.87
N ARG A 267 5.31 -3.97 12.56
CA ARG A 267 6.37 -3.91 11.55
C ARG A 267 7.25 -2.69 11.72
N GLN A 268 6.66 -1.50 11.90
CA GLN A 268 7.45 -0.27 12.14
C GLN A 268 8.26 -0.34 13.44
N LEU A 269 7.71 -0.92 14.51
CA LEU A 269 8.41 -1.10 15.78
C LEU A 269 9.61 -2.06 15.64
N LEU A 270 9.45 -3.16 14.90
CA LEU A 270 10.56 -4.08 14.60
C LEU A 270 11.67 -3.38 13.80
N ARG A 271 11.33 -2.50 12.86
CA ARG A 271 12.33 -1.68 12.14
C ARG A 271 13.10 -0.74 13.05
N ARG A 272 12.39 -0.04 13.94
CA ARG A 272 13.02 0.84 14.93
C ARG A 272 13.94 0.03 15.84
N ALA A 273 13.55 -1.20 16.20
CA ALA A 273 14.35 -2.06 17.06
C ALA A 273 15.68 -2.49 16.40
N GLU A 274 15.66 -2.80 15.09
CA GLU A 274 16.88 -3.06 14.31
C GLU A 274 17.82 -1.83 14.20
N ALA A 275 17.30 -0.61 14.41
CA ALA A 275 18.06 0.62 14.33
C ALA A 275 18.74 1.04 15.65
N VAL A 276 18.31 0.50 16.81
CA VAL A 276 18.89 0.85 18.12
C VAL A 276 20.35 0.42 18.20
N ARG A 277 21.23 1.37 18.55
CA ARG A 277 22.69 1.15 18.59
C ARG A 277 23.22 1.00 20.02
N GLU A 278 22.50 1.53 20.99
CA GLU A 278 22.82 1.50 22.40
C GLU A 278 22.82 0.05 22.93
N PRO A 279 23.81 -0.35 23.76
CA PRO A 279 23.95 -1.72 24.25
C PRO A 279 22.86 -2.09 25.28
N GLY A 280 22.60 -3.39 25.46
CA GLY A 280 21.66 -3.92 26.45
C GLY A 280 20.55 -4.79 25.84
N ALA A 281 19.50 -5.12 26.59
CA ALA A 281 18.29 -5.72 26.04
C ALA A 281 17.49 -4.68 25.23
N LEU A 282 16.71 -5.12 24.24
CA LEU A 282 15.74 -4.28 23.55
C LEU A 282 14.40 -4.34 24.27
N CYS A 283 13.92 -3.21 24.80
CA CYS A 283 12.58 -3.11 25.36
C CYS A 283 11.63 -2.54 24.30
N LEU A 284 10.73 -3.38 23.79
CA LEU A 284 9.62 -3.00 22.93
C LEU A 284 8.46 -2.50 23.80
N GLU A 285 8.22 -1.19 23.79
CA GLU A 285 7.15 -0.56 24.56
C GLU A 285 6.05 -0.05 23.62
N ALA A 286 4.86 -0.64 23.73
CA ALA A 286 3.75 -0.34 22.84
C ALA A 286 2.40 -0.72 23.44
N HIS A 287 1.33 -0.26 22.80
CA HIS A 287 -0.01 -0.78 23.08
C HIS A 287 -0.07 -2.30 22.90
N GLN A 288 -0.80 -3.00 23.77
CA GLN A 288 -0.89 -4.47 23.79
C GLN A 288 -1.16 -5.08 22.41
N ARG A 289 -2.15 -4.55 21.67
CA ARG A 289 -2.47 -5.00 20.30
C ARG A 289 -1.29 -4.98 19.31
N VAL A 290 -0.36 -4.03 19.44
CA VAL A 290 0.85 -3.95 18.59
C VAL A 290 1.80 -5.09 18.96
N LEU A 291 1.99 -5.34 20.25
CA LEU A 291 2.84 -6.43 20.74
C LEU A 291 2.26 -7.80 20.37
N ASP A 292 0.94 -7.97 20.46
CA ASP A 292 0.25 -9.21 20.09
C ASP A 292 0.38 -9.52 18.59
N ALA A 293 0.50 -8.49 17.75
CA ALA A 293 0.73 -8.66 16.31
C ALA A 293 2.17 -9.09 15.99
N ILE A 294 3.12 -9.00 16.93
CA ILE A 294 4.48 -9.53 16.76
C ILE A 294 4.46 -11.03 17.04
N THR A 295 4.52 -11.82 15.97
CA THR A 295 4.57 -13.28 16.08
C THR A 295 5.83 -13.77 16.80
N PRO A 296 5.80 -14.97 17.42
CA PRO A 296 7.00 -15.56 18.02
C PRO A 296 8.16 -15.71 17.02
N ALA A 297 7.87 -16.02 15.75
CA ALA A 297 8.89 -16.13 14.71
C ALA A 297 9.55 -14.78 14.40
N TRP A 298 8.77 -13.69 14.40
CA TRP A 298 9.31 -12.34 14.19
C TRP A 298 10.18 -11.86 15.35
N GLU A 299 9.78 -12.17 16.59
CA GLU A 299 10.59 -11.85 17.76
C GLU A 299 11.90 -12.65 17.77
N ALA A 300 11.84 -13.95 17.47
CA ALA A 300 13.03 -14.79 17.35
C ALA A 300 13.97 -14.28 16.26
N GLU A 301 13.43 -13.85 15.12
CA GLU A 301 14.21 -13.25 14.04
C GLU A 301 14.83 -11.91 14.46
N LEU A 302 14.12 -11.07 15.21
CA LEU A 302 14.67 -9.82 15.74
C LEU A 302 15.82 -10.10 16.71
N ALA A 303 15.64 -11.04 17.63
CA ALA A 303 16.68 -11.47 18.56
C ALA A 303 17.92 -11.99 17.81
N ARG A 304 17.71 -12.81 16.77
CA ARG A 304 18.78 -13.35 15.93
C ARG A 304 19.54 -12.27 15.16
N ARG A 305 18.83 -11.31 14.54
CA ARG A 305 19.45 -10.22 13.75
C ARG A 305 20.21 -9.23 14.61
N THR A 306 19.71 -8.94 15.81
CA THR A 306 20.31 -7.95 16.70
C THR A 306 21.32 -8.55 17.66
N GLY A 307 21.25 -9.85 17.94
CA GLY A 307 22.04 -10.52 18.97
C GLY A 307 21.63 -10.13 20.39
N ARG A 308 20.39 -9.65 20.60
CA ARG A 308 19.93 -9.02 21.86
C ARG A 308 18.75 -9.77 22.45
N THR A 309 18.67 -9.77 23.78
CA THR A 309 17.47 -10.17 24.51
C THR A 309 16.34 -9.19 24.20
N ILE A 310 15.16 -9.70 23.86
CA ILE A 310 13.96 -8.90 23.62
C ILE A 310 13.08 -8.91 24.86
N ARG A 311 12.63 -7.73 25.29
CA ARG A 311 11.66 -7.52 26.38
C ARG A 311 10.45 -6.80 25.81
N ARG A 312 9.27 -7.14 26.32
CA ARG A 312 8.01 -6.48 25.97
C ARG A 312 7.48 -5.71 27.18
N ARG A 313 7.04 -4.48 26.95
CA ARG A 313 6.31 -3.67 27.94
C ARG A 313 5.02 -3.16 27.31
N ALA A 314 3.90 -3.68 27.77
CA ALA A 314 2.60 -3.24 27.30
C ALA A 314 2.13 -1.99 28.04
N ASP A 315 1.63 -1.00 27.31
CA ASP A 315 0.90 0.15 27.85
C ASP A 315 -0.41 0.34 27.08
N ILE A 316 -1.53 -0.02 27.68
CA ILE A 316 -2.86 0.09 27.06
C ILE A 316 -3.35 1.54 26.92
N ALA A 317 -2.76 2.49 27.63
CA ALA A 317 -3.09 3.91 27.50
C ALA A 317 -2.34 4.57 26.33
N MET A 318 -1.30 3.90 25.81
CA MET A 318 -0.51 4.37 24.68
C MET A 318 -1.28 4.26 23.36
N GLY A 319 -1.24 5.31 22.53
CA GLY A 319 -1.75 5.24 21.17
C GLY A 319 -0.94 4.24 20.32
N LEU A 320 -1.57 3.58 19.34
CA LEU A 320 -0.91 2.55 18.51
C LEU A 320 0.38 3.07 17.82
N HIS A 321 0.39 4.35 17.40
CA HIS A 321 1.52 4.99 16.71
C HIS A 321 2.66 5.43 17.64
N ALA A 322 2.40 5.51 18.96
CA ALA A 322 3.39 5.92 19.96
C ALA A 322 4.31 4.77 20.41
N ALA A 323 4.18 3.60 19.79
CA ALA A 323 5.07 2.47 19.99
C ALA A 323 6.54 2.88 19.79
N HIS A 324 7.37 2.57 20.78
CA HIS A 324 8.78 2.91 20.78
C HIS A 324 9.64 1.77 21.32
N VAL A 325 10.94 1.89 21.08
CA VAL A 325 11.92 0.89 21.49
C VAL A 325 13.12 1.60 22.09
N GLN A 326 13.68 1.01 23.12
CA GLN A 326 14.87 1.51 23.79
C GLN A 326 15.79 0.37 24.20
N ALA A 327 17.08 0.67 24.32
CA ALA A 327 18.03 -0.20 24.99
C ALA A 327 17.87 -0.06 26.51
N VAL A 328 17.77 -1.19 27.21
CA VAL A 328 17.70 -1.23 28.68
C VAL A 328 18.81 -2.14 29.23
N PRO A 329 19.27 -1.94 30.47
CA PRO A 329 20.22 -2.84 31.11
C PRO A 329 19.76 -4.30 31.06
N LEU A 330 20.71 -5.22 30.88
CA LEU A 330 20.47 -6.67 30.92
C LEU A 330 19.95 -7.12 32.29
#